data_AF-K1R1K1-F1
#
_entry.id   AF-K1R1K1-F1
#
_cell.length_a   1.000
_cell.length_b   1.000
_cell.length_c   1.000
_cell.angle_alpha   90.00
_cell.angle_beta   90.00
_cell.angle_gamma   90.00
#
_symmetry.space_group_name_H-M   'P 1'
#
loop_
_entity.id
_entity.type
_entity.pdbx_description
1 polymer ?
#
loop_
_entity_poly.entity_id
_entity_poly.type
_entity_poly.pdbx_seq_one_letter_code
_entity_poly.pdbx_strand_id
1 'polypeptide(L)'
;FKKTGIELCVIVTNVNRMKEEYCHVKTTPDMPIRLAVRMSMSLPGLFQATNYKSYGETNLYVDGGVLCNYPIHCFDGWWLSMDSKDSFLEKLQPLHDLPNVLDKRHRFARDYKDPEKTLGFILYADAETDLFRYICEQRLGVELDPTPNTKLGSAKMWIELWALILDTLGHLILHWKMEIGASLLL
;
A
#
# COMPACT_ATOMS: atom_id res chain seq x y z
N PHE A 1 20.74 6.10 12.64
CA PHE A 1 21.57 5.01 12.13
C PHE A 1 23.04 5.07 12.56
N LYS A 2 23.98 5.78 11.91
CA LYS A 2 25.43 5.69 12.23
C LYS A 2 25.82 5.83 13.72
N LYS A 3 25.10 6.67 14.47
CA LYS A 3 25.34 6.86 15.91
C LYS A 3 24.61 5.85 16.81
N THR A 4 23.49 5.30 16.37
CA THR A 4 22.54 4.58 17.23
C THR A 4 22.34 3.12 16.82
N GLY A 5 22.72 2.72 15.61
CA GLY A 5 22.35 1.43 15.01
C GLY A 5 20.86 1.28 14.70
N ILE A 6 20.01 2.23 15.10
CA ILE A 6 18.55 2.14 14.93
C ILE A 6 18.16 2.65 13.55
N GLU A 7 17.36 1.83 12.87
CA GLU A 7 16.70 2.11 11.60
C GLU A 7 15.38 2.85 11.83
N LEU A 8 15.16 3.92 11.07
CA LEU A 8 13.93 4.69 11.09
C LEU A 8 13.40 4.72 9.67
N CYS A 9 12.17 4.24 9.49
CA CYS A 9 11.43 4.35 8.25
C CYS A 9 10.21 5.23 8.47
N VAL A 10 10.09 6.29 7.69
CA VAL A 10 8.93 7.19 7.70
C VAL A 10 8.23 7.09 6.36
N ILE A 11 6.93 6.80 6.34
CA ILE A 11 6.17 6.68 5.11
C ILE A 11 5.50 8.00 4.75
N VAL A 12 5.59 8.34 3.48
CA VAL A 12 4.95 9.52 2.90
C VAL A 12 4.23 9.13 1.63
N THR A 13 3.16 9.82 1.30
CA THR A 13 2.47 9.62 0.01
C THR A 13 2.97 10.67 -0.98
N ASN A 14 3.58 10.24 -2.09
CA ASN A 14 3.89 11.11 -3.22
C ASN A 14 2.67 11.19 -4.14
N VAL A 15 2.07 12.38 -4.23
CA VAL A 15 0.86 12.62 -5.02
C VAL A 15 1.16 12.59 -6.52
N ASN A 16 2.30 13.14 -6.94
CA ASN A 16 2.69 13.16 -8.36
C ASN A 16 2.88 11.76 -8.93
N ARG A 17 3.42 10.84 -8.12
CA ARG A 17 3.69 9.45 -8.52
C ARG A 17 2.59 8.47 -8.10
N MET A 18 1.57 8.95 -7.39
CA MET A 18 0.47 8.15 -6.84
C MET A 18 0.97 6.90 -6.09
N LYS A 19 1.98 7.07 -5.23
CA LYS A 19 2.65 5.95 -4.57
C LYS A 19 3.19 6.37 -3.21
N GLU A 20 3.27 5.41 -2.28
CA GLU A 20 3.98 5.61 -1.04
C GLU A 20 5.50 5.54 -1.24
N GLU A 21 6.22 6.46 -0.62
CA GLU A 21 7.67 6.48 -0.56
C GLU A 21 8.14 6.20 0.87
N TYR A 22 9.24 5.46 0.97
CA TYR A 22 9.83 5.03 2.23
C TYR A 22 11.03 5.93 2.50
N CYS A 23 10.88 6.93 3.36
CA CYS A 23 11.99 7.76 3.80
C CYS A 23 12.84 6.95 4.79
N HIS A 24 13.95 6.40 4.30
CA HIS A 24 14.81 5.47 5.01
C HIS A 24 16.29 5.83 4.76
N VAL A 25 17.20 5.37 5.60
CA VAL A 25 18.65 5.62 5.42
C VAL A 25 19.18 5.08 4.08
N LYS A 26 18.57 4.01 3.55
CA LYS A 26 18.95 3.38 2.28
C LYS A 26 18.45 4.14 1.05
N THR A 27 17.29 4.79 1.15
CA THR A 27 16.59 5.41 0.02
C THR A 27 16.75 6.92 -0.02
N THR A 28 16.74 7.58 1.15
CA THR A 28 16.81 9.03 1.31
C THR A 28 17.77 9.41 2.44
N PRO A 29 19.08 9.07 2.33
CA PRO A 29 20.06 9.29 3.40
C PRO A 29 20.23 10.77 3.80
N ASP A 30 20.06 11.67 2.83
CA ASP A 30 20.30 13.11 3.01
C ASP A 30 19.04 13.89 3.44
N MET A 31 17.89 13.22 3.49
CA MET A 31 16.63 13.86 3.86
C MET A 31 16.59 14.14 5.38
N PRO A 32 16.30 15.39 5.80
CA PRO A 32 16.12 15.68 7.21
C PRO A 32 14.94 14.92 7.81
N ILE A 33 15.13 14.24 8.94
CA ILE A 33 14.07 13.47 9.62
C ILE A 33 12.84 14.33 9.92
N ARG A 34 13.05 15.58 10.39
CA ARG A 34 11.96 16.53 10.65
C ARG A 34 11.09 16.80 9.42
N LEU A 35 11.68 16.76 8.23
CA LEU A 35 10.98 16.98 6.97
C LEU A 35 10.18 15.74 6.58
N ALA A 36 10.79 14.55 6.66
CA ALA A 36 10.10 13.28 6.45
C ALA A 36 8.88 13.15 7.36
N VAL A 37 9.04 13.41 8.65
CA VAL A 37 7.97 13.39 9.65
C VAL A 37 6.90 14.44 9.33
N ARG A 38 7.30 15.67 8.95
CA ARG A 38 6.34 16.71 8.56
C ARG A 38 5.49 16.29 7.36
N MET A 39 6.10 15.69 6.34
CA MET A 39 5.38 15.16 5.17
C MET A 39 4.43 14.03 5.58
N SER A 40 4.89 13.12 6.45
CA SER A 40 4.13 11.95 6.92
C SER A 40 2.87 12.30 7.70
N MET A 41 2.81 13.49 8.32
CA MET A 41 1.65 14.00 9.07
C MET A 41 0.86 15.08 8.31
N SER A 42 1.11 15.31 7.01
CA SER A 42 0.39 16.28 6.20
C SER A 42 -0.98 15.72 5.76
N LEU A 43 -1.87 15.46 6.73
CA LEU A 43 -3.17 14.83 6.48
C LEU A 43 -4.03 15.74 5.58
N PRO A 44 -4.48 15.26 4.39
CA PRO A 44 -5.30 16.05 3.50
C PRO A 44 -6.56 16.59 4.22
N GLY A 45 -6.84 17.87 4.03
CA GLY A 45 -7.98 18.56 4.67
C GLY A 45 -7.66 19.18 6.04
N LEU A 46 -6.67 18.66 6.79
CA LEU A 46 -6.26 19.24 8.07
C LEU A 46 -4.94 20.02 7.98
N PHE A 47 -3.96 19.50 7.21
CA PHE A 47 -2.64 20.07 7.13
C PHE A 47 -2.22 20.33 5.69
N GLN A 48 -1.43 21.39 5.51
CA GLN A 48 -0.87 21.75 4.21
C GLN A 48 0.07 20.64 3.69
N ALA A 49 -0.15 20.26 2.43
CA ALA A 49 0.73 19.37 1.69
C ALA A 49 2.12 20.01 1.52
N THR A 50 3.17 19.20 1.56
CA THR A 50 4.55 19.68 1.59
C THR A 50 5.23 19.41 0.24
N ASN A 51 5.83 20.45 -0.36
CA ASN A 51 6.65 20.29 -1.55
C ASN A 51 8.08 19.91 -1.16
N TYR A 52 8.65 18.92 -1.84
CA TYR A 52 10.05 18.55 -1.69
C TYR A 52 10.71 18.31 -3.05
N LYS A 53 11.89 18.90 -3.22
CA LYS A 53 12.68 18.76 -4.45
C LYS A 53 13.66 17.62 -4.29
N SER A 54 13.53 16.61 -5.14
CA SER A 54 14.38 15.42 -5.16
C SER A 54 14.75 15.09 -6.61
N TYR A 55 16.01 14.75 -6.87
CA TYR A 55 16.52 14.38 -8.20
C TYR A 55 16.16 15.38 -9.32
N GLY A 56 16.07 16.68 -8.99
CA GLY A 56 15.72 17.75 -9.95
C GLY A 56 14.22 18.02 -10.11
N GLU A 57 13.36 17.14 -9.58
CA GLU A 57 11.90 17.26 -9.66
C GLU A 57 11.31 17.74 -8.33
N THR A 58 10.32 18.64 -8.40
CA THR A 58 9.53 19.02 -7.22
C THR A 58 8.30 18.11 -7.13
N ASN A 59 8.23 17.33 -6.06
CA ASN A 59 7.12 16.43 -5.77
C ASN A 59 6.30 16.98 -4.59
N LEU A 60 4.99 16.74 -4.63
CA LEU A 60 4.02 17.09 -3.61
C LEU A 60 3.76 15.87 -2.73
N TYR A 61 3.95 16.04 -1.42
CA TYR A 61 3.81 15.00 -0.43
C TYR A 61 2.68 15.29 0.55
N VAL A 62 1.97 14.22 0.91
CA VAL A 62 0.91 14.20 1.91
C VAL A 62 1.13 13.03 2.88
N ASP A 63 0.24 12.95 3.88
CA ASP A 63 0.27 11.93 4.92
C ASP A 63 0.44 10.50 4.36
N GLY A 64 1.30 9.73 5.02
CA GLY A 64 1.62 8.36 4.61
C GLY A 64 0.44 7.40 4.81
N GLY A 65 -0.44 7.67 5.77
CA GLY A 65 -1.65 6.91 6.05
C GLY A 65 -2.65 6.92 4.90
N VAL A 66 -2.60 7.91 4.00
CA VAL A 66 -3.47 7.95 2.81
C VAL A 66 -3.34 6.68 1.96
N LEU A 67 -2.13 6.14 1.82
CA LEU A 67 -1.89 4.89 1.08
C LEU A 67 -1.44 3.72 1.96
N CYS A 68 -0.87 3.99 3.13
CA CYS A 68 -0.24 2.98 3.96
C CYS A 68 -0.41 3.29 5.46
N ASN A 69 -1.58 2.93 6.00
CA ASN A 69 -1.90 3.10 7.42
C ASN A 69 -0.97 2.33 8.37
N TYR A 70 -0.55 1.12 8.00
CA TYR A 70 0.26 0.24 8.86
C TYR A 70 1.54 -0.18 8.14
N PRO A 71 2.61 0.63 8.19
CA PRO A 71 3.85 0.37 7.47
C PRO A 71 4.76 -0.64 8.19
N ILE A 72 4.18 -1.66 8.83
CA ILE A 72 4.92 -2.66 9.61
C ILE A 72 5.80 -3.51 8.69
N HIS A 73 5.31 -3.79 7.47
CA HIS A 73 6.00 -4.60 6.45
C HIS A 73 7.32 -3.99 5.94
N CYS A 74 7.64 -2.75 6.29
CA CYS A 74 8.81 -2.09 5.72
C CYS A 74 10.14 -2.75 6.15
N PHE A 75 10.13 -3.55 7.22
CA PHE A 75 11.30 -4.24 7.75
C PHE A 75 11.36 -5.75 7.42
N ASP A 76 10.34 -6.30 6.77
CA ASP A 76 10.22 -7.77 6.60
C ASP A 76 11.00 -8.33 5.41
N GLY A 77 11.42 -7.47 4.46
CA GLY A 77 12.06 -7.88 3.23
C GLY A 77 13.42 -7.23 2.97
N TRP A 78 14.07 -7.69 1.92
CA TRP A 78 15.44 -7.28 1.55
C TRP A 78 15.55 -5.81 1.13
N TRP A 79 14.45 -5.19 0.68
CA TRP A 79 14.49 -3.88 0.04
C TRP A 79 15.09 -2.80 0.94
N LEU A 80 14.64 -2.70 2.19
CA LEU A 80 15.15 -1.72 3.16
C LEU A 80 16.23 -2.28 4.09
N SER A 81 16.44 -3.60 4.10
CA SER A 81 17.48 -4.28 4.89
C SER A 81 18.86 -3.63 4.70
N MET A 82 19.57 -3.43 5.81
CA MET A 82 20.94 -2.91 5.86
C MET A 82 22.00 -4.01 5.80
N ASP A 83 21.60 -5.29 5.74
CA ASP A 83 22.52 -6.41 5.55
C ASP A 83 23.24 -6.33 4.20
N SER A 84 24.53 -6.67 4.16
CA SER A 84 25.32 -6.61 2.93
C SER A 84 24.78 -7.53 1.83
N LYS A 85 24.26 -8.71 2.19
CA LYS A 85 23.64 -9.71 1.29
C LYS A 85 22.34 -9.24 0.63
N ASP A 86 21.74 -8.18 1.17
CA ASP A 86 20.51 -7.56 0.68
C ASP A 86 20.81 -6.25 -0.05
N SER A 87 22.04 -6.13 -0.55
CA SER A 87 22.43 -5.03 -1.42
C SER A 87 21.59 -5.05 -2.70
N PHE A 88 21.23 -3.85 -3.16
CA PHE A 88 20.36 -3.69 -4.32
C PHE A 88 20.94 -4.35 -5.57
N LEU A 89 22.25 -4.21 -5.79
CA LEU A 89 22.91 -4.75 -6.97
C LEU A 89 22.98 -6.28 -6.96
N GLU A 90 23.19 -6.92 -5.82
CA GLU A 90 23.20 -8.38 -5.72
C GLU A 90 21.81 -8.96 -6.02
N LYS A 91 20.75 -8.33 -5.51
CA LYS A 91 19.36 -8.79 -5.74
C LYS A 91 18.91 -8.58 -7.19
N LEU A 92 19.54 -7.67 -7.93
CA LEU A 92 19.26 -7.42 -9.34
C LEU A 92 19.94 -8.40 -10.32
N GLN A 93 20.89 -9.23 -9.86
CA GLN A 93 21.73 -10.02 -10.77
C GLN A 93 20.99 -11.05 -11.65
N PRO A 94 19.79 -11.58 -11.33
CA PRO A 94 18.94 -12.18 -12.34
C PRO A 94 18.11 -11.09 -13.07
N LEU A 95 18.70 -10.48 -14.10
CA LEU A 95 18.04 -9.40 -14.86
C LEU A 95 16.76 -9.88 -15.57
N HIS A 96 16.65 -11.17 -15.87
CA HIS A 96 15.48 -11.78 -16.51
C HIS A 96 14.24 -11.81 -15.60
N ASP A 97 14.42 -11.74 -14.27
CA ASP A 97 13.33 -11.79 -13.29
C ASP A 97 13.08 -10.42 -12.62
N LEU A 98 13.56 -9.35 -13.25
CA LEU A 98 13.51 -7.99 -12.70
C LEU A 98 12.09 -7.52 -12.30
N PRO A 99 11.02 -7.75 -13.10
CA PRO A 99 9.67 -7.34 -12.73
C PRO A 99 9.20 -7.99 -11.42
N ASN A 100 9.61 -9.24 -11.21
CA ASN A 100 9.24 -10.02 -10.04
C ASN A 100 10.00 -9.55 -8.81
N VAL A 101 11.31 -9.39 -8.93
CA VAL A 101 12.20 -8.89 -7.87
C VAL A 101 11.82 -7.49 -7.40
N LEU A 102 11.42 -6.60 -8.32
CA LEU A 102 10.98 -5.24 -8.01
C LEU A 102 9.52 -5.15 -7.58
N ASP A 103 8.75 -6.23 -7.67
CA ASP A 103 7.39 -6.24 -7.16
C ASP A 103 7.39 -5.92 -5.66
N LYS A 104 6.38 -5.15 -5.22
CA LYS A 104 6.29 -4.72 -3.82
C LYS A 104 6.17 -5.91 -2.87
N ARG A 105 5.53 -6.99 -3.29
CA ARG A 105 5.36 -8.21 -2.47
C ARG A 105 6.72 -8.83 -2.18
N HIS A 106 7.55 -9.08 -3.19
CA HIS A 106 8.87 -9.67 -3.01
C HIS A 106 9.86 -8.73 -2.31
N ARG A 107 9.81 -7.42 -2.59
CA ARG A 107 10.66 -6.42 -1.91
C ARG A 107 10.51 -6.42 -0.39
N PHE A 108 9.29 -6.64 0.09
CA PHE A 108 8.92 -6.62 1.50
C PHE A 108 8.52 -7.99 2.04
N ALA A 109 8.90 -9.08 1.37
CA ALA A 109 8.56 -10.45 1.74
C ALA A 109 7.07 -10.68 2.08
N ARG A 110 6.15 -9.92 1.43
CA ARG A 110 4.70 -10.04 1.61
C ARG A 110 4.12 -11.15 0.74
N ASP A 111 4.80 -12.27 0.69
CA ASP A 111 4.26 -13.46 0.07
C ASP A 111 3.21 -14.05 1.00
N TYR A 112 2.01 -14.30 0.48
CA TYR A 112 0.87 -14.86 1.22
C TYR A 112 1.16 -16.22 1.87
N LYS A 113 2.31 -16.83 1.55
CA LYS A 113 2.74 -18.15 2.01
C LYS A 113 3.29 -18.16 3.44
N ASP A 114 3.64 -17.00 4.00
CA ASP A 114 4.31 -16.93 5.30
C ASP A 114 3.51 -16.07 6.31
N PRO A 115 2.27 -16.49 6.67
CA PRO A 115 1.36 -15.69 7.49
C PRO A 115 1.80 -15.55 8.95
N GLU A 116 2.82 -16.29 9.39
CA GLU A 116 3.23 -16.37 10.79
C GLU A 116 4.06 -15.17 11.27
N LYS A 117 4.55 -14.34 10.35
CA LYS A 117 5.49 -13.25 10.67
C LYS A 117 4.84 -12.05 11.36
N THR A 118 3.59 -11.75 11.04
CA THR A 118 2.91 -10.54 11.51
C THR A 118 1.51 -10.86 12.00
N LEU A 119 1.32 -10.79 13.32
CA LEU A 119 0.01 -10.90 13.96
C LEU A 119 -0.69 -9.54 13.94
N GLY A 120 -1.78 -9.44 13.18
CA GLY A 120 -2.63 -8.26 13.13
C GLY A 120 -4.01 -8.55 13.74
N PHE A 121 -4.55 -7.58 14.48
CA PHE A 121 -5.92 -7.62 14.96
C PHE A 121 -6.68 -6.42 14.39
N ILE A 122 -7.93 -6.64 14.04
CA ILE A 122 -8.88 -5.57 13.70
C ILE A 122 -9.90 -5.56 14.82
N LEU A 123 -10.07 -4.40 15.45
CA LEU A 123 -11.13 -4.16 16.41
C LEU A 123 -12.21 -3.35 15.72
N TYR A 124 -13.45 -3.73 15.93
CA TYR A 124 -14.62 -3.01 15.46
C TYR A 124 -15.69 -3.08 16.55
N ALA A 125 -16.55 -2.05 16.60
CA ALA A 125 -17.70 -2.06 17.50
C ALA A 125 -18.86 -2.86 16.89
N ASP A 126 -19.70 -3.45 17.74
CA ASP A 126 -20.88 -4.22 17.30
C ASP A 126 -21.91 -3.35 16.55
N ALA A 127 -21.87 -2.03 16.74
CA ALA A 127 -22.72 -1.08 16.03
C ALA A 127 -22.08 -0.53 14.73
N GLU A 128 -20.78 -0.78 14.49
CA GLU A 128 -20.11 -0.29 13.28
C GLU A 128 -20.51 -1.11 12.07
N THR A 129 -20.87 -0.41 11.00
CA THR A 129 -21.15 -1.01 9.68
C THR A 129 -19.99 -0.77 8.73
N ASP A 130 -18.77 -1.03 9.20
CA ASP A 130 -17.54 -0.77 8.45
C ASP A 130 -17.12 -1.95 7.57
N LEU A 131 -16.42 -1.64 6.47
CA LEU A 131 -15.88 -2.62 5.53
C LEU A 131 -14.99 -3.67 6.22
N PHE A 132 -14.26 -3.26 7.26
CA PHE A 132 -13.37 -4.17 7.98
C PHE A 132 -14.13 -5.21 8.81
N ARG A 133 -15.25 -4.82 9.45
CA ARG A 133 -16.15 -5.76 10.12
C ARG A 133 -16.67 -6.80 9.12
N TYR A 134 -17.19 -6.32 7.99
CA TYR A 134 -17.67 -7.19 6.91
C TYR A 134 -16.61 -8.22 6.50
N ILE A 135 -15.37 -7.78 6.24
CA ILE A 135 -14.27 -8.68 5.85
C ILE A 135 -13.96 -9.70 6.95
N CYS A 136 -14.02 -9.31 8.23
CA CYS A 136 -13.77 -10.21 9.36
C CYS A 136 -14.89 -11.24 9.54
N GLU A 137 -16.16 -10.82 9.49
CA GLU A 137 -17.33 -11.67 9.69
C GLU A 137 -17.50 -12.69 8.56
N GLN A 138 -17.20 -12.32 7.31
CA GLN A 138 -17.15 -13.25 6.20
C GLN A 138 -16.17 -14.41 6.42
N ARG A 139 -15.01 -14.16 7.06
CA ARG A 139 -14.04 -15.22 7.36
C ARG A 139 -14.54 -16.20 8.41
N LEU A 140 -15.43 -15.76 9.28
CA LEU A 140 -16.05 -16.56 10.35
C LEU A 140 -17.34 -17.24 9.89
N GLY A 141 -17.81 -16.97 8.67
CA GLY A 141 -19.09 -17.49 8.16
C GLY A 141 -20.31 -16.93 8.90
N VAL A 142 -20.19 -15.75 9.50
CA VAL A 142 -21.28 -15.08 10.22
C VAL A 142 -22.24 -14.45 9.20
N GLU A 143 -23.54 -14.66 9.40
CA GLU A 143 -24.58 -13.99 8.62
C GLU A 143 -24.65 -12.51 9.04
N LEU A 144 -24.44 -11.61 8.09
CA LEU A 144 -24.31 -10.17 8.34
C LEU A 144 -25.67 -9.56 8.68
N ASP A 145 -25.67 -8.56 9.56
CA ASP A 145 -26.87 -7.78 9.86
C ASP A 145 -27.42 -7.13 8.57
N PRO A 146 -28.75 -7.17 8.36
CA PRO A 146 -29.34 -6.56 7.18
C PRO A 146 -29.13 -5.05 7.19
N THR A 147 -28.80 -4.49 6.02
CA THR A 147 -28.59 -3.06 5.86
C THR A 147 -29.81 -2.28 6.37
N PRO A 148 -29.64 -1.33 7.31
CA PRO A 148 -30.79 -0.63 7.90
C PRO A 148 -31.56 0.15 6.83
N ASN A 149 -32.89 0.04 6.84
CA ASN A 149 -33.79 0.66 5.86
C ASN A 149 -33.86 2.19 6.06
N THR A 150 -32.81 2.88 5.62
CA THR A 150 -32.64 4.32 5.69
C THR A 150 -32.15 4.84 4.34
N LYS A 151 -32.37 6.13 4.05
CA LYS A 151 -31.87 6.76 2.81
C LYS A 151 -30.37 6.54 2.61
N LEU A 152 -29.58 6.58 3.70
CA LEU A 152 -28.14 6.34 3.67
C LEU A 152 -27.79 4.86 3.46
N GLY A 153 -28.53 3.93 4.08
CA GLY A 153 -28.37 2.49 3.87
C GLY A 153 -28.64 2.09 2.41
N SER A 154 -29.71 2.63 1.81
CA SER A 154 -30.00 2.41 0.39
C SER A 154 -28.91 2.97 -0.51
N ALA A 155 -28.39 4.16 -0.23
CA ALA A 155 -27.31 4.77 -1.00
C ALA A 155 -26.00 3.95 -0.93
N LYS A 156 -25.63 3.45 0.26
CA LYS A 156 -24.47 2.56 0.46
C LYS A 156 -24.60 1.30 -0.39
N MET A 157 -25.77 0.65 -0.37
CA MET A 157 -26.04 -0.57 -1.13
C MET A 157 -25.92 -0.34 -2.65
N TRP A 158 -26.36 0.82 -3.15
CA TRP A 158 -26.17 1.22 -4.55
C TRP A 158 -24.68 1.40 -4.91
N ILE A 159 -23.89 2.02 -4.03
CA ILE A 159 -22.44 2.21 -4.24
C ILE A 159 -21.71 0.86 -4.26
N GLU A 160 -22.04 -0.04 -3.34
CA GLU A 160 -21.45 -1.38 -3.27
C GLU A 160 -21.80 -2.23 -4.51
N LEU A 161 -23.06 -2.19 -4.96
CA LEU A 161 -23.49 -2.87 -6.18
C LEU A 161 -22.74 -2.33 -7.41
N TRP A 162 -22.58 -1.00 -7.50
CA TRP A 162 -21.82 -0.36 -8.58
C TRP A 162 -20.33 -0.71 -8.55
N ALA A 163 -19.73 -0.79 -7.36
CA ALA A 163 -18.34 -1.21 -7.20
C ALA A 163 -18.14 -2.67 -7.66
N LEU A 164 -19.04 -3.58 -7.27
CA LEU A 164 -19.03 -4.98 -7.71
C LEU A 164 -19.21 -5.11 -9.23
N ILE A 165 -20.13 -4.32 -9.82
CA ILE A 165 -20.35 -4.28 -11.27
C ILE A 165 -19.12 -3.74 -11.99
N LEU A 166 -18.49 -2.68 -11.49
CA LEU A 166 -17.27 -2.12 -12.08
C LEU A 166 -16.08 -3.07 -11.98
N ASP A 167 -15.97 -3.83 -10.88
CA ASP A 167 -14.88 -4.79 -10.69
C ASP A 167 -15.07 -6.01 -11.60
N THR A 168 -16.29 -6.55 -11.69
CA THR A 168 -16.61 -7.65 -12.63
C THR A 168 -16.50 -7.22 -14.09
N LEU A 169 -16.97 -6.02 -14.46
CA LEU A 169 -16.77 -5.47 -15.81
C LEU A 169 -15.29 -5.17 -16.09
N GLY A 170 -14.53 -4.69 -15.09
CA GLY A 170 -13.09 -4.46 -15.19
C GLY A 170 -12.32 -5.76 -15.46
N HIS A 171 -12.67 -6.83 -14.75
CA HIS A 171 -12.14 -8.18 -14.99
C HIS A 171 -12.51 -8.71 -16.37
N LEU A 172 -13.75 -8.50 -16.83
CA LEU A 172 -14.20 -8.86 -18.18
C LEU A 172 -13.46 -8.07 -19.28
N ILE A 173 -13.22 -6.78 -19.08
CA ILE A 173 -12.48 -5.93 -20.03
C ILE A 173 -11.00 -6.35 -20.09
N LEU A 174 -10.39 -6.70 -18.96
CA LEU A 174 -9.02 -7.24 -18.92
C LEU A 174 -8.92 -8.60 -19.61
N HIS A 175 -9.90 -9.49 -19.38
CA HIS A 175 -9.96 -10.79 -20.05
C HIS A 175 -10.12 -10.64 -21.58
N TRP A 176 -11.01 -9.74 -22.01
CA TRP A 176 -11.27 -9.47 -23.43
C TRP A 176 -10.07 -8.78 -24.12
N LYS A 177 -9.33 -7.92 -23.42
CA LYS A 177 -8.06 -7.35 -23.91
C LYS A 177 -6.97 -8.41 -24.10
N MET A 178 -6.90 -9.41 -23.23
CA MET A 178 -5.93 -10.51 -23.39
C MET A 178 -6.30 -11.45 -24.54
N GLU A 179 -7.58 -11.77 -24.72
CA GLU A 179 -8.05 -12.63 -25.84
C GLU A 179 -7.84 -11.95 -27.21
N ILE A 180 -8.12 -10.65 -27.32
CA ILE A 180 -7.88 -9.91 -28.58
C ILE A 180 -6.38 -9.71 -28.84
N GLY A 181 -5.59 -9.48 -27.79
CA GLY A 181 -4.13 -9.36 -27.91
C GLY A 181 -3.46 -10.66 -28.37
N ALA A 182 -3.98 -11.82 -27.96
CA ALA A 182 -3.49 -13.13 -28.39
C ALA A 182 -3.88 -13.46 -29.85
N SER A 183 -5.04 -13.00 -30.32
CA SER A 183 -5.51 -13.25 -31.70
C SER A 183 -4.83 -12.36 -32.76
N LEU A 184 -4.09 -11.32 -32.36
CA LEU A 184 -3.34 -10.43 -33.25
C LEU A 184 -1.85 -10.81 -33.40
N LEU A 185 -1.41 -11.88 -32.73
CA LEU A 185 -0.03 -12.41 -32.74
C LEU A 185 0.09 -13.81 -33.40
N LEU A 186 -0.95 -14.27 -34.09
CA LEU A 186 -0.95 -15.43 -35.00
C LEU A 186 -1.27 -14.95 -36.42
#